data_AF-A0A2E8GZX5-F1
#
_entry.id   AF-A0A2E8GZX5-F1
#
_cell.length_a   1.000
_cell.length_b   1.000
_cell.length_c   1.000
_cell.angle_alpha   90.00
_cell.angle_beta   90.00
_cell.angle_gamma   90.00
#
_symmetry.space_group_name_H-M   'P 1'
#
loop_
_entity.id
_entity.type
_entity.pdbx_description
1 polymer ?
#
loop_
_entity_poly.entity_id
_entity_poly.type
_entity_poly.pdbx_seq_one_letter_code
_entity_poly.pdbx_strand_id
1 'polypeptide(L)'
;MKDRLIICNDDGIQMLHHAVPGSVEQSVRDWVDFFLQECNVEVFSYCTAFPDKTHHETTVGERYFENMEVSPSQSQLHNGQALDELALAGTDALHVVADQVHQRSKRVLASVRMSDVHHASALYGFMAPDIFRNNPDWRIRQQDGSQDVALDYSHEGVRAHRLAIIEEIVSTHAVDGIELDFMRSCRYFPEHLATSRMNIMNDFVEQVHSVLAAARDRCLLGVRLPPSLAECPGLGLDTWIRQGWVDYVAPSDFM
;
A
#
# COMPACT_ATOMS: atom_id res chain seq x y z
N MET A 1 -12.79 -13.52 -28.25
CA MET A 1 -12.60 -13.65 -26.79
C MET A 1 -13.26 -12.43 -26.16
N LYS A 2 -13.99 -12.56 -25.05
CA LYS A 2 -14.51 -11.38 -24.33
C LYS A 2 -13.31 -10.56 -23.84
N ASP A 3 -13.36 -9.24 -23.92
CA ASP A 3 -12.41 -8.36 -23.25
C ASP A 3 -12.44 -8.71 -21.76
N ARG A 4 -11.38 -9.35 -21.27
CA ARG A 4 -11.24 -9.71 -19.86
C ARG A 4 -10.68 -8.49 -19.15
N LEU A 5 -11.20 -8.18 -17.97
CA LEU A 5 -10.60 -7.19 -17.07
C LEU A 5 -9.71 -7.96 -16.09
N ILE A 6 -8.40 -7.85 -16.26
CA ILE A 6 -7.39 -8.42 -15.37
C ILE A 6 -6.77 -7.28 -14.56
N ILE A 7 -6.84 -7.42 -13.23
CA ILE A 7 -6.15 -6.55 -12.28
C ILE A 7 -4.98 -7.34 -11.72
N CYS A 8 -3.77 -6.80 -11.83
CA CYS A 8 -2.58 -7.40 -11.24
C CYS A 8 -2.09 -6.51 -10.09
N ASN A 9 -1.91 -7.10 -8.91
CA ASN A 9 -1.24 -6.45 -7.79
C ASN A 9 0.24 -6.84 -7.81
N ASP A 10 1.11 -5.85 -7.91
CA ASP A 10 2.56 -5.99 -7.76
C ASP A 10 2.96 -5.57 -6.35
N ASP A 11 3.80 -6.36 -5.68
CA ASP A 11 4.14 -6.15 -4.27
C ASP A 11 5.09 -4.97 -4.03
N GLY A 12 5.60 -4.38 -5.11
CA GLY A 12 6.51 -3.24 -5.14
C GLY A 12 7.98 -3.59 -4.86
N ILE A 13 8.24 -4.82 -4.41
CA ILE A 13 9.53 -5.27 -3.92
C ILE A 13 10.22 -6.17 -4.96
N GLN A 14 9.47 -7.09 -5.60
CA GLN A 14 10.03 -8.00 -6.61
C GLN A 14 10.56 -7.24 -7.83
N MET A 15 9.82 -6.23 -8.28
CA MET A 15 10.24 -5.36 -9.37
C MET A 15 11.61 -4.72 -9.09
N LEU A 16 11.81 -4.20 -7.87
CA LEU A 16 13.10 -3.63 -7.46
C LEU A 16 14.19 -4.70 -7.33
N HIS A 17 13.86 -5.91 -6.85
CA HIS A 17 14.81 -7.02 -6.77
C HIS A 17 15.38 -7.45 -8.12
N HIS A 18 14.62 -7.26 -9.19
CA HIS A 18 15.00 -7.64 -10.55
C HIS A 18 15.64 -6.50 -11.34
N ALA A 19 15.74 -5.30 -10.78
CA ALA A 19 16.27 -4.14 -11.48
C ALA A 19 17.77 -4.29 -11.76
N VAL A 20 18.21 -3.92 -12.97
CA VAL A 20 19.63 -3.93 -13.31
C VAL A 20 20.28 -2.64 -12.82
N PRO A 21 21.32 -2.70 -11.95
CA PRO A 21 22.03 -1.50 -11.51
C PRO A 21 22.56 -0.66 -12.68
N GLY A 22 22.38 0.65 -12.61
CA GLY A 22 22.69 1.61 -13.68
C GLY A 22 21.67 1.65 -14.81
N SER A 23 20.56 0.92 -14.69
CA SER A 23 19.46 0.86 -15.65
C SER A 23 18.13 0.58 -14.95
N VAL A 24 17.97 1.06 -13.71
CA VAL A 24 16.82 0.75 -12.85
C VAL A 24 15.52 1.23 -13.49
N GLU A 25 15.47 2.48 -13.98
CA GLU A 25 14.29 3.03 -14.64
C GLU A 25 13.83 2.13 -15.82
N GLN A 26 14.77 1.74 -16.70
CA GLN A 26 14.44 0.86 -17.82
C GLN A 26 13.96 -0.50 -17.34
N SER A 27 14.56 -1.06 -16.28
CA SER A 27 14.15 -2.35 -15.72
C SER A 27 12.72 -2.29 -15.16
N VAL A 28 12.35 -1.18 -14.50
CA VAL A 28 10.97 -0.95 -14.03
C VAL A 28 10.00 -0.90 -15.21
N ARG A 29 10.37 -0.18 -16.28
CA ARG A 29 9.53 -0.06 -17.48
C ARG A 29 9.31 -1.40 -18.16
N ASP A 30 10.36 -2.20 -18.30
CA ASP A 30 10.32 -3.54 -18.89
C ASP A 30 9.46 -4.49 -18.03
N TRP A 31 9.57 -4.41 -16.70
CA TRP A 31 8.76 -5.18 -15.76
C TRP A 31 7.26 -4.86 -15.90
N VAL A 32 6.90 -3.57 -15.99
CA VAL A 32 5.52 -3.15 -16.23
C VAL A 32 5.02 -3.65 -17.58
N ASP A 33 5.83 -3.52 -18.65
CA ASP A 33 5.44 -3.96 -19.99
C ASP A 33 5.18 -5.47 -20.06
N PHE A 34 5.94 -6.29 -19.33
CA PHE A 34 5.66 -7.72 -19.21
C PHE A 34 4.21 -7.99 -18.75
N PHE A 35 3.76 -7.33 -17.68
CA PHE A 35 2.39 -7.51 -17.19
C PHE A 35 1.34 -6.95 -18.16
N LEU A 36 1.56 -5.75 -18.69
CA LEU A 36 0.55 -5.09 -19.52
C LEU A 36 0.40 -5.74 -20.89
N GLN A 37 1.51 -6.17 -21.51
CA GLN A 37 1.53 -6.65 -22.89
C GLN A 37 1.53 -8.17 -22.98
N GLU A 38 2.34 -8.86 -22.17
CA GLU A 38 2.45 -10.32 -22.25
C GLU A 38 1.33 -11.00 -21.44
N CYS A 39 0.98 -10.44 -20.28
CA CYS A 39 -0.09 -10.98 -19.43
C CYS A 39 -1.48 -10.38 -19.73
N ASN A 40 -1.56 -9.36 -20.59
CA ASN A 40 -2.80 -8.62 -20.91
C ASN A 40 -3.49 -8.07 -19.65
N VAL A 41 -2.75 -7.38 -18.79
CA VAL A 41 -3.30 -6.69 -17.61
C VAL A 41 -3.97 -5.37 -18.03
N GLU A 42 -5.14 -5.08 -17.48
CA GLU A 42 -5.91 -3.84 -17.72
C GLU A 42 -5.69 -2.78 -16.65
N VAL A 43 -5.52 -3.23 -15.39
CA VAL A 43 -5.26 -2.37 -14.24
C VAL A 43 -4.05 -2.91 -13.48
N PHE A 44 -3.01 -2.10 -13.39
CA PHE A 44 -1.79 -2.42 -12.65
C PHE A 44 -1.84 -1.76 -11.27
N SER A 45 -2.03 -2.55 -10.22
CA SER A 45 -2.05 -2.09 -8.83
C SER A 45 -0.66 -2.24 -8.23
N TYR A 46 0.08 -1.14 -8.11
CA TYR A 46 1.46 -1.13 -7.65
C TYR A 46 1.54 -0.81 -6.17
N CYS A 47 2.02 -1.76 -5.35
CA CYS A 47 2.20 -1.57 -3.92
C CYS A 47 3.38 -0.64 -3.63
N THR A 48 3.05 0.59 -3.24
CA THR A 48 4.02 1.66 -3.06
C THR A 48 4.14 2.12 -1.61
N ALA A 49 3.18 1.77 -0.76
CA ALA A 49 3.17 2.17 0.64
C ALA A 49 2.81 1.00 1.58
N PHE A 50 3.57 0.92 2.66
CA PHE A 50 3.33 0.13 3.86
C PHE A 50 2.85 1.10 4.97
N PRO A 51 2.56 0.67 6.22
CA PRO A 51 2.02 1.55 7.26
C PRO A 51 2.71 2.90 7.46
N ASP A 52 3.99 3.00 7.11
CA ASP A 52 4.75 4.26 7.13
C ASP A 52 5.90 4.23 6.10
N LYS A 53 6.44 3.04 5.79
CA LYS A 53 7.44 2.88 4.71
C LYS A 53 6.86 3.11 3.32
N THR A 54 7.61 3.70 2.40
CA THR A 54 7.23 3.91 0.98
C THR A 54 8.32 3.47 0.00
N HIS A 55 7.93 3.08 -1.22
CA HIS A 55 8.84 2.91 -2.36
C HIS A 55 8.92 4.13 -3.28
N HIS A 56 7.97 5.06 -3.14
CA HIS A 56 8.04 6.39 -3.75
C HIS A 56 8.75 7.36 -2.82
N GLU A 57 9.26 8.46 -3.39
CA GLU A 57 9.77 9.58 -2.60
C GLU A 57 8.62 10.21 -1.83
N THR A 58 8.84 10.50 -0.55
CA THR A 58 7.78 10.95 0.37
C THR A 58 8.31 12.05 1.29
N THR A 59 7.42 12.94 1.70
CA THR A 59 7.62 13.94 2.75
C THR A 59 6.77 13.65 4.00
N VAL A 60 5.84 12.70 3.90
CA VAL A 60 4.92 12.30 4.98
C VAL A 60 5.37 11.01 5.65
N GLY A 61 5.67 9.98 4.86
CA GLY A 61 6.11 8.67 5.34
C GLY A 61 7.62 8.57 5.49
N GLU A 62 8.12 7.34 5.48
CA GLU A 62 9.53 7.02 5.54
C GLU A 62 9.96 6.28 4.27
N ARG A 63 10.88 6.83 3.49
CA ARG A 63 11.33 6.10 2.29
C ARG A 63 12.06 4.82 2.68
N TYR A 64 11.71 3.74 1.99
CA TYR A 64 12.32 2.43 2.22
C TYR A 64 13.84 2.51 2.06
N PHE A 65 14.58 1.97 3.04
CA PHE A 65 16.04 1.97 3.13
C PHE A 65 16.76 3.32 3.33
N GLU A 66 16.04 4.45 3.46
CA GLU A 66 16.70 5.77 3.61
C GLU A 66 17.57 5.87 4.87
N ASN A 67 17.07 5.40 6.02
CA ASN A 67 17.74 5.52 7.32
C ASN A 67 18.48 4.24 7.76
N MET A 68 18.82 3.35 6.83
CA MET A 68 19.44 2.06 7.17
C MET A 68 20.97 2.07 7.07
N GLU A 69 21.65 1.96 8.21
CA GLU A 69 23.12 1.85 8.26
C GLU A 69 23.64 0.47 7.84
N VAL A 70 22.86 -0.60 8.07
CA VAL A 70 23.27 -1.98 7.77
C VAL A 70 22.15 -2.71 7.04
N SER A 71 22.45 -3.18 5.83
CA SER A 71 21.52 -4.03 5.10
C SER A 71 21.56 -5.48 5.63
N PRO A 72 20.40 -6.14 5.85
CA PRO A 72 20.33 -7.50 6.38
C PRO A 72 20.59 -8.55 5.30
N SER A 73 20.52 -8.18 4.01
CA SER A 73 20.79 -9.04 2.88
C SER A 73 21.20 -8.26 1.64
N GLN A 74 21.91 -8.90 0.72
CA GLN A 74 22.26 -8.32 -0.58
C GLN A 74 21.02 -7.92 -1.39
N SER A 75 19.95 -8.72 -1.33
CA SER A 75 18.70 -8.45 -2.04
C SER A 75 18.05 -7.14 -1.60
N GLN A 76 18.08 -6.85 -0.30
CA GLN A 76 17.45 -5.64 0.23
C GLN A 76 18.35 -4.41 0.08
N LEU A 77 19.68 -4.60 0.16
CA LEU A 77 20.63 -3.55 -0.21
C LEU A 77 20.39 -3.10 -1.65
N HIS A 78 20.19 -4.06 -2.54
CA HIS A 78 19.91 -3.80 -3.94
C HIS A 78 18.62 -2.98 -4.13
N ASN A 79 17.55 -3.27 -3.39
CA ASN A 79 16.33 -2.45 -3.45
C ASN A 79 16.57 -1.02 -3.01
N GLY A 80 17.31 -0.80 -1.92
CA GLY A 80 17.67 0.55 -1.48
C GLY A 80 18.49 1.30 -2.55
N GLN A 81 19.49 0.64 -3.13
CA GLN A 81 20.29 1.21 -4.22
C GLN A 81 19.46 1.52 -5.47
N ALA A 82 18.48 0.68 -5.79
CA ALA A 82 17.57 0.92 -6.92
C ALA A 82 16.70 2.17 -6.68
N LEU A 83 16.17 2.33 -5.46
CA LEU A 83 15.42 3.54 -5.09
C LEU A 83 16.32 4.78 -5.11
N ASP A 84 17.56 4.68 -4.60
CA ASP A 84 18.53 5.79 -4.65
C ASP A 84 18.88 6.19 -6.09
N GLU A 85 19.02 5.23 -7.01
CA GLU A 85 19.29 5.50 -8.42
C GLU A 85 18.16 6.30 -9.07
N LEU A 86 16.90 5.91 -8.80
CA LEU A 86 15.72 6.65 -9.28
C LEU A 86 15.68 8.06 -8.69
N ALA A 87 15.90 8.20 -7.38
CA ALA A 87 15.91 9.49 -6.69
C ALA A 87 17.00 10.43 -7.25
N LEU A 88 18.21 9.91 -7.49
CA LEU A 88 19.31 10.67 -8.10
C LEU A 88 19.01 11.10 -9.54
N ALA A 89 18.20 10.34 -10.26
CA ALA A 89 17.70 10.70 -11.58
C ALA A 89 16.54 11.72 -11.53
N GLY A 90 16.07 12.11 -10.33
CA GLY A 90 14.98 13.06 -10.15
C GLY A 90 13.60 12.46 -10.38
N THR A 91 13.46 11.15 -10.19
CA THR A 91 12.20 10.40 -10.31
C THR A 91 12.04 9.42 -9.15
N ASP A 92 10.95 8.65 -9.14
CA ASP A 92 10.73 7.58 -8.16
C ASP A 92 10.01 6.39 -8.79
N ALA A 93 9.93 5.28 -8.05
CA ALA A 93 9.39 4.03 -8.56
C ALA A 93 7.91 4.15 -8.98
N LEU A 94 7.09 4.89 -8.22
CA LEU A 94 5.67 5.06 -8.54
C LEU A 94 5.47 5.96 -9.77
N HIS A 95 6.30 6.99 -9.91
CA HIS A 95 6.31 7.85 -11.11
C HIS A 95 6.61 7.02 -12.36
N VAL A 96 7.70 6.25 -12.36
CA VAL A 96 8.11 5.44 -13.52
C VAL A 96 7.05 4.40 -13.87
N VAL A 97 6.48 3.74 -12.86
CA VAL A 97 5.39 2.78 -13.07
C VAL A 97 4.16 3.47 -13.68
N ALA A 98 3.71 4.58 -13.11
CA ALA A 98 2.52 5.29 -13.59
C ALA A 98 2.70 5.80 -15.03
N ASP A 99 3.84 6.42 -15.32
CA ASP A 99 4.18 6.88 -16.67
C ASP A 99 4.17 5.73 -17.67
N GLN A 100 4.81 4.60 -17.36
CA GLN A 100 4.84 3.44 -18.25
C GLN A 100 3.43 2.85 -18.48
N VAL A 101 2.62 2.73 -17.43
CA VAL A 101 1.24 2.23 -17.55
C VAL A 101 0.40 3.13 -18.45
N HIS A 102 0.54 4.45 -18.32
CA HIS A 102 -0.17 5.44 -19.13
C HIS A 102 0.29 5.45 -20.59
N GLN A 103 1.59 5.26 -20.86
CA GLN A 103 2.11 5.09 -22.22
C GLN A 103 1.48 3.88 -22.95
N ARG A 104 0.99 2.89 -22.20
CA ARG A 104 0.25 1.73 -22.72
C ARG A 104 -1.27 1.90 -22.72
N SER A 105 -1.77 3.10 -22.38
CA SER A 105 -3.21 3.40 -22.28
C SER A 105 -3.96 2.46 -21.32
N LYS A 106 -3.28 2.04 -20.25
CA LYS A 106 -3.83 1.22 -19.16
C LYS A 106 -4.00 2.09 -17.91
N ARG A 107 -4.59 1.52 -16.85
CA ARG A 107 -4.80 2.25 -15.58
C ARG A 107 -3.86 1.74 -14.49
N VAL A 108 -3.40 2.65 -13.64
CA VAL A 108 -2.54 2.35 -12.49
C VAL A 108 -3.23 2.72 -11.19
N LEU A 109 -3.18 1.84 -10.19
CA LEU A 109 -3.57 2.14 -8.82
C LEU A 109 -2.33 2.11 -7.94
N ALA A 110 -2.22 3.04 -6.99
CA ALA A 110 -1.28 2.88 -5.90
C ALA A 110 -1.92 2.01 -4.81
N SER A 111 -1.33 0.83 -4.59
CA SER A 111 -1.75 -0.09 -3.54
C SER A 111 -1.04 0.26 -2.23
N VAL A 112 -1.82 0.29 -1.15
CA VAL A 112 -1.40 0.71 0.18
C VAL A 112 -1.70 -0.40 1.18
N ARG A 113 -0.65 -1.01 1.74
CA ARG A 113 -0.80 -2.04 2.78
C ARG A 113 -1.25 -1.41 4.09
N MET A 114 -2.43 -1.79 4.56
CA MET A 114 -3.08 -1.09 5.67
C MET A 114 -2.47 -1.43 7.03
N SER A 115 -1.81 -2.57 7.18
CA SER A 115 -1.23 -3.08 8.43
C SER A 115 -0.11 -4.10 8.17
N ASP A 116 0.89 -3.72 7.35
CA ASP A 116 2.06 -4.56 7.15
C ASP A 116 2.85 -4.71 8.47
N VAL A 117 3.27 -5.94 8.75
CA VAL A 117 3.83 -6.37 10.03
C VAL A 117 5.03 -7.29 9.84
N HIS A 118 5.71 -7.26 8.68
CA HIS A 118 6.87 -8.12 8.44
C HIS A 118 7.92 -8.00 9.54
N HIS A 119 8.06 -6.80 10.12
CA HIS A 119 8.95 -6.51 11.24
C HIS A 119 8.67 -7.28 12.54
N ALA A 120 7.57 -8.05 12.62
CA ALA A 120 7.34 -9.03 13.69
C ALA A 120 8.37 -10.16 13.68
N SER A 121 8.88 -10.50 12.49
CA SER A 121 9.95 -11.48 12.34
C SER A 121 11.28 -10.85 12.71
N ALA A 122 12.09 -11.56 13.48
CA ALA A 122 13.44 -11.12 13.82
C ALA A 122 14.30 -10.86 12.55
N LEU A 123 14.06 -11.59 11.46
CA LEU A 123 14.74 -11.40 10.18
C LEU A 123 14.43 -10.05 9.53
N TYR A 124 13.25 -9.49 9.82
CA TYR A 124 12.74 -8.26 9.20
C TYR A 124 12.59 -7.12 10.21
N GLY A 125 13.15 -7.24 11.42
CA GLY A 125 13.02 -6.21 12.47
C GLY A 125 13.51 -4.83 12.04
N PHE A 126 14.48 -4.76 11.12
CA PHE A 126 14.98 -3.52 10.52
C PHE A 126 13.91 -2.77 9.69
N MET A 127 12.87 -3.46 9.23
CA MET A 127 11.76 -2.86 8.48
C MET A 127 10.79 -2.12 9.40
N ALA A 128 10.96 -2.22 10.73
CA ALA A 128 10.09 -1.58 11.71
C ALA A 128 9.97 -0.07 11.41
N PRO A 129 8.79 0.39 10.98
CA PRO A 129 8.64 1.77 10.57
C PRO A 129 8.76 2.78 11.72
N ASP A 130 9.21 3.99 11.39
CA ASP A 130 9.52 5.05 12.36
C ASP A 130 8.31 5.50 13.17
N ILE A 131 7.11 5.45 12.58
CA ILE A 131 5.86 5.72 13.28
C ILE A 131 5.72 4.94 14.59
N PHE A 132 6.24 3.71 14.66
CA PHE A 132 6.18 2.89 15.87
C PHE A 132 7.20 3.31 16.94
N ARG A 133 8.34 3.87 16.53
CA ARG A 133 9.34 4.39 17.47
C ARG A 133 8.87 5.70 18.09
N ASN A 134 8.24 6.54 17.27
CA ASN A 134 7.73 7.83 17.69
C ASN A 134 6.40 7.72 18.47
N ASN A 135 5.62 6.66 18.22
CA ASN A 135 4.31 6.43 18.84
C ASN A 135 4.15 4.99 19.33
N PRO A 136 4.90 4.54 20.35
CA PRO A 136 4.86 3.15 20.81
C PRO A 136 3.49 2.70 21.33
N ASP A 137 2.68 3.65 21.82
CA ASP A 137 1.32 3.40 22.32
C ASP A 137 0.28 3.23 21.21
N TRP A 138 0.62 3.50 19.95
CA TRP A 138 -0.30 3.33 18.82
C TRP A 138 -0.42 1.89 18.33
N ARG A 139 0.22 0.95 19.00
CA ARG A 139 0.11 -0.49 18.70
C ARG A 139 -1.16 -1.07 19.29
N ILE A 140 -1.74 -2.05 18.60
CA ILE A 140 -2.88 -2.81 19.13
C ILE A 140 -2.51 -3.42 20.49
N ARG A 141 -3.38 -3.21 21.48
CA ARG A 141 -3.29 -3.86 22.79
C ARG A 141 -4.47 -4.80 22.99
N GLN A 142 -4.18 -6.08 23.16
CA GLN A 142 -5.22 -7.10 23.35
C GLN A 142 -5.78 -7.05 24.77
N GLN A 143 -6.89 -7.78 24.99
CA GLN A 143 -7.60 -7.77 26.28
C GLN A 143 -6.73 -8.26 27.46
N ASP A 144 -5.79 -9.16 27.20
CA ASP A 144 -4.83 -9.68 28.17
C ASP A 144 -3.66 -8.71 28.47
N GLY A 145 -3.64 -7.55 27.82
CA GLY A 145 -2.60 -6.53 27.94
C GLY A 145 -1.39 -6.75 27.03
N SER A 146 -1.35 -7.85 26.26
CA SER A 146 -0.29 -8.07 25.27
C SER A 146 -0.33 -7.00 24.17
N GLN A 147 0.85 -6.61 23.69
CA GLN A 147 0.99 -5.61 22.64
C GLN A 147 1.30 -6.30 21.30
N ASP A 148 0.53 -5.98 20.28
CA ASP A 148 0.77 -6.39 18.90
C ASP A 148 1.86 -5.52 18.24
N VAL A 149 2.34 -5.97 17.10
CA VAL A 149 3.19 -5.22 16.16
C VAL A 149 2.40 -4.34 15.19
N ALA A 150 1.10 -4.59 15.03
CA ALA A 150 0.22 -3.79 14.17
C ALA A 150 -0.22 -2.47 14.81
N LEU A 151 -0.47 -1.45 14.00
CA LEU A 151 -1.08 -0.18 14.43
C LEU A 151 -2.56 -0.39 14.79
N ASP A 152 -3.02 0.28 15.85
CA ASP A 152 -4.43 0.34 16.23
C ASP A 152 -5.08 1.57 15.59
N TYR A 153 -5.97 1.32 14.62
CA TYR A 153 -6.74 2.34 13.91
C TYR A 153 -7.71 3.10 14.82
N SER A 154 -7.86 2.71 16.09
CA SER A 154 -8.61 3.50 17.08
C SER A 154 -7.96 4.83 17.38
N HIS A 155 -6.63 4.92 17.25
CA HIS A 155 -5.92 6.17 17.39
C HIS A 155 -6.16 7.04 16.15
N GLU A 156 -6.69 8.24 16.35
CA GLU A 156 -6.88 9.22 15.28
C GLU A 156 -5.57 9.54 14.57
N GLY A 157 -4.47 9.66 15.30
CA GLY A 157 -3.14 9.91 14.72
C GLY A 157 -2.68 8.82 13.74
N VAL A 158 -3.03 7.54 14.00
CA VAL A 158 -2.78 6.47 13.03
C VAL A 158 -3.55 6.74 11.74
N ARG A 159 -4.86 6.97 11.84
CA ARG A 159 -5.71 7.19 10.67
C ARG A 159 -5.31 8.45 9.89
N ALA A 160 -5.03 9.55 10.59
CA ALA A 160 -4.58 10.80 10.00
C ALA A 160 -3.26 10.63 9.23
N HIS A 161 -2.29 9.88 9.80
CA HIS A 161 -1.03 9.58 9.12
C HIS A 161 -1.23 8.75 7.84
N ARG A 162 -2.06 7.71 7.93
CA ARG A 162 -2.41 6.87 6.76
C ARG A 162 -3.11 7.68 5.67
N LEU A 163 -4.03 8.57 6.05
CA LEU A 163 -4.71 9.45 5.12
C LEU A 163 -3.75 10.44 4.46
N ALA A 164 -2.81 11.03 5.21
CA ALA A 164 -1.82 11.96 4.70
C ALA A 164 -0.89 11.31 3.64
N ILE A 165 -0.50 10.05 3.82
CA ILE A 165 0.25 9.30 2.79
C ILE A 165 -0.60 9.13 1.52
N ILE A 166 -1.89 8.81 1.66
CA ILE A 166 -2.80 8.69 0.51
C ILE A 166 -2.97 10.03 -0.20
N GLU A 167 -3.14 11.12 0.54
CA GLU A 167 -3.22 12.50 0.01
C GLU A 167 -1.94 12.90 -0.75
N GLU A 168 -0.76 12.55 -0.23
CA GLU A 168 0.51 12.79 -0.90
C GLU A 168 0.57 12.03 -2.23
N ILE A 169 0.28 10.73 -2.23
CA ILE A 169 0.30 9.91 -3.45
C ILE A 169 -0.60 10.51 -4.54
N VAL A 170 -1.86 10.83 -4.20
CA VAL A 170 -2.84 11.29 -5.20
C VAL A 170 -2.57 12.72 -5.68
N SER A 171 -1.84 13.52 -4.90
CA SER A 171 -1.48 14.90 -5.27
C SER A 171 -0.16 15.00 -6.02
N THR A 172 0.75 14.06 -5.82
CA THR A 172 2.12 14.12 -6.39
C THR A 172 2.35 13.14 -7.54
N HIS A 173 1.61 12.02 -7.60
CA HIS A 173 1.76 11.00 -8.65
C HIS A 173 0.55 10.91 -9.57
N ALA A 174 0.78 10.62 -10.85
CA ALA A 174 -0.28 10.45 -11.83
C ALA A 174 -1.01 9.10 -11.72
N VAL A 175 -1.54 8.75 -10.54
CA VAL A 175 -2.31 7.52 -10.35
C VAL A 175 -3.78 7.67 -10.74
N ASP A 176 -4.40 6.59 -11.21
CA ASP A 176 -5.84 6.54 -11.53
C ASP A 176 -6.70 6.17 -10.31
N GLY A 177 -6.08 5.95 -9.15
CA GLY A 177 -6.78 5.61 -7.92
C GLY A 177 -5.89 4.93 -6.88
N ILE A 178 -6.53 4.44 -5.82
CA ILE A 178 -5.90 3.78 -4.69
C ILE A 178 -6.52 2.40 -4.49
N GLU A 179 -5.69 1.42 -4.12
CA GLU A 179 -6.15 0.16 -3.56
C GLU A 179 -5.79 0.08 -2.07
N LEU A 180 -6.78 -0.03 -1.20
CA LEU A 180 -6.55 -0.30 0.22
C LEU A 180 -6.40 -1.81 0.42
N ASP A 181 -5.18 -2.23 0.70
CA ASP A 181 -4.84 -3.62 0.92
C ASP A 181 -4.98 -3.99 2.40
N PHE A 182 -6.18 -4.44 2.77
CA PHE A 182 -6.46 -4.96 4.10
C PHE A 182 -5.95 -6.40 4.31
N MET A 183 -5.37 -7.05 3.30
CA MET A 183 -4.80 -8.40 3.42
C MET A 183 -3.35 -8.40 3.87
N ARG A 184 -2.83 -7.22 4.21
CA ARG A 184 -1.53 -7.01 4.83
C ARG A 184 -1.76 -6.23 6.11
N SER A 185 -2.04 -6.86 7.25
CA SER A 185 -2.24 -8.29 7.50
C SER A 185 -3.53 -8.56 8.28
N CYS A 186 -4.64 -7.90 7.92
CA CYS A 186 -5.96 -8.06 8.55
C CYS A 186 -6.06 -7.65 10.03
N ARG A 187 -5.13 -6.83 10.54
CA ARG A 187 -5.04 -6.43 11.96
C ARG A 187 -5.14 -4.91 12.12
N TYR A 188 -6.28 -4.42 12.61
CA TYR A 188 -6.57 -2.97 12.72
C TYR A 188 -7.02 -2.52 14.10
N PHE A 189 -7.59 -3.43 14.87
CA PHE A 189 -8.14 -3.20 16.20
C PHE A 189 -7.84 -4.40 17.09
N PRO A 190 -7.87 -4.26 18.43
CA PRO A 190 -7.93 -5.38 19.35
C PRO A 190 -9.11 -6.29 18.99
N GLU A 191 -8.91 -7.60 19.03
CA GLU A 191 -9.88 -8.57 18.50
C GLU A 191 -11.26 -8.40 19.16
N HIS A 192 -11.28 -8.29 20.49
CA HIS A 192 -12.48 -8.10 21.31
C HIS A 192 -13.24 -6.78 21.05
N LEU A 193 -12.64 -5.82 20.34
CA LEU A 193 -13.24 -4.52 20.00
C LEU A 193 -13.44 -4.33 18.50
N ALA A 194 -12.99 -5.25 17.65
CA ALA A 194 -13.00 -5.06 16.20
C ALA A 194 -14.41 -4.76 15.68
N THR A 195 -15.43 -5.55 16.05
CA THR A 195 -16.82 -5.32 15.64
C THR A 195 -17.38 -3.98 16.13
N SER A 196 -17.12 -3.61 17.39
CA SER A 196 -17.66 -2.37 17.96
C SER A 196 -16.95 -1.12 17.42
N ARG A 197 -15.75 -1.29 16.84
CA ARG A 197 -14.95 -0.23 16.22
C ARG A 197 -15.10 -0.14 14.70
N MET A 198 -15.98 -0.93 14.08
CA MET A 198 -16.21 -0.91 12.63
C MET A 198 -16.52 0.50 12.07
N ASN A 199 -17.28 1.31 12.80
CA ASN A 199 -17.58 2.68 12.36
C ASN A 199 -16.31 3.56 12.24
N ILE A 200 -15.28 3.33 13.05
CA ILE A 200 -14.00 4.04 12.93
C ILE A 200 -13.35 3.74 11.57
N MET A 201 -13.43 2.49 11.10
CA MET A 201 -12.92 2.13 9.78
C MET A 201 -13.82 2.66 8.65
N ASN A 202 -15.14 2.71 8.85
CA ASN A 202 -16.05 3.33 7.89
C ASN A 202 -15.71 4.81 7.69
N ASP A 203 -15.55 5.56 8.77
CA ASP A 203 -15.20 6.99 8.72
C ASP A 203 -13.85 7.19 7.99
N PHE A 204 -12.89 6.30 8.21
CA PHE A 204 -11.61 6.35 7.50
C PHE A 204 -11.76 6.10 5.99
N VAL A 205 -12.51 5.07 5.58
CA VAL A 205 -12.73 4.77 4.16
C VAL A 205 -13.52 5.87 3.47
N GLU A 206 -14.49 6.48 4.17
CA GLU A 206 -15.22 7.66 3.66
C GLU A 206 -14.28 8.85 3.43
N GLN A 207 -13.33 9.10 4.34
CA GLN A 207 -12.31 10.15 4.17
C GLN A 207 -11.42 9.86 2.96
N VAL A 208 -10.95 8.62 2.79
CA VAL A 208 -10.18 8.22 1.60
C VAL A 208 -10.98 8.43 0.32
N HIS A 209 -12.23 7.99 0.28
CA HIS A 209 -13.12 8.22 -0.86
C HIS A 209 -13.28 9.72 -1.15
N SER A 210 -13.44 10.55 -0.12
CA SER A 210 -13.58 12.01 -0.27
C SER A 210 -12.31 12.67 -0.83
N VAL A 211 -11.13 12.24 -0.39
CA VAL A 211 -9.83 12.67 -0.93
C VAL A 211 -9.74 12.34 -2.42
N LEU A 212 -10.10 11.11 -2.81
CA LEU A 212 -10.06 10.69 -4.21
C LEU A 212 -11.07 11.43 -5.08
N ALA A 213 -12.29 11.61 -4.60
CA ALA A 213 -13.33 12.35 -5.30
C ALA A 213 -12.96 13.84 -5.51
N ALA A 214 -12.19 14.43 -4.59
CA ALA A 214 -11.72 15.80 -4.70
C ALA A 214 -10.47 15.94 -5.59
N ALA A 215 -9.64 14.90 -5.67
CA ALA A 215 -8.38 14.96 -6.41
C ALA A 215 -8.59 15.08 -7.92
N ARG A 216 -9.42 14.21 -8.52
CA ARG A 216 -9.61 14.12 -9.98
C ARG A 216 -10.96 13.50 -10.34
N ASP A 217 -11.47 13.81 -11.52
CA ASP A 217 -12.62 13.10 -12.08
C ASP A 217 -12.25 11.61 -12.30
N ARG A 218 -12.98 10.72 -11.60
CA ARG A 218 -12.89 9.25 -11.72
C ARG A 218 -11.62 8.59 -11.16
N CYS A 219 -11.11 9.05 -10.01
CA CYS A 219 -10.18 8.24 -9.21
C CYS A 219 -10.88 7.01 -8.63
N LEU A 220 -10.31 5.83 -8.85
CA LEU A 220 -10.85 4.55 -8.37
C LEU A 220 -10.46 4.31 -6.90
N LEU A 221 -11.37 3.74 -6.12
CA LEU A 221 -11.07 3.16 -4.81
C LEU A 221 -11.32 1.65 -4.81
N GLY A 222 -10.23 0.88 -4.81
CA GLY A 222 -10.23 -0.57 -4.64
C GLY A 222 -10.04 -0.98 -3.20
N VAL A 223 -10.59 -2.14 -2.83
CA VAL A 223 -10.29 -2.79 -1.54
C VAL A 223 -9.92 -4.25 -1.73
N ARG A 224 -8.83 -4.69 -1.11
CA ARG A 224 -8.44 -6.09 -1.00
C ARG A 224 -8.64 -6.57 0.44
N LEU A 225 -9.37 -7.65 0.63
CA LEU A 225 -9.84 -8.09 1.96
C LEU A 225 -10.03 -9.61 2.02
N PRO A 226 -10.24 -10.20 3.22
CA PRO A 226 -10.34 -11.65 3.35
C PRO A 226 -11.53 -12.24 2.59
N PRO A 227 -11.52 -13.53 2.22
CA PRO A 227 -12.65 -14.16 1.53
C PRO A 227 -13.93 -14.14 2.36
N SER A 228 -13.81 -14.02 3.69
CA SER A 228 -14.91 -13.89 4.63
C SER A 228 -14.75 -12.67 5.53
N LEU A 229 -15.76 -11.80 5.58
CA LEU A 229 -15.78 -10.67 6.53
C LEU A 229 -15.78 -11.10 7.99
N ALA A 230 -16.16 -12.35 8.29
CA ALA A 230 -16.06 -12.89 9.64
C ALA A 230 -14.60 -13.01 10.11
N GLU A 231 -13.64 -13.07 9.19
CA GLU A 231 -12.19 -13.12 9.49
C GLU A 231 -11.62 -11.74 9.83
N CYS A 232 -12.33 -10.65 9.50
CA CYS A 232 -11.94 -9.29 9.86
C CYS A 232 -13.16 -8.44 10.22
N PRO A 233 -13.78 -8.67 11.40
CA PRO A 233 -15.05 -8.06 11.77
C PRO A 233 -15.01 -6.53 11.98
N GLY A 234 -13.82 -5.92 11.92
CA GLY A 234 -13.65 -4.47 11.96
C GLY A 234 -13.83 -3.77 10.60
N LEU A 235 -14.02 -4.50 9.51
CA LEU A 235 -14.24 -3.92 8.17
C LEU A 235 -15.73 -3.82 7.87
N GLY A 236 -16.18 -2.65 7.39
CA GLY A 236 -17.59 -2.37 7.10
C GLY A 236 -17.93 -2.44 5.60
N LEU A 237 -17.49 -3.48 4.91
CA LEU A 237 -17.64 -3.61 3.45
C LEU A 237 -19.09 -3.40 2.94
N ASP A 238 -20.11 -3.88 3.66
CA ASP A 238 -21.52 -3.67 3.29
C ASP A 238 -21.87 -2.16 3.25
N THR A 239 -21.38 -1.39 4.22
CA THR A 239 -21.51 0.08 4.23
C THR A 239 -20.81 0.67 3.01
N TRP A 240 -19.57 0.30 2.74
CA TRP A 240 -18.78 0.89 1.65
C TRP A 240 -19.41 0.66 0.29
N ILE A 241 -19.93 -0.55 0.05
CA ILE A 241 -20.65 -0.90 -1.18
C ILE A 241 -21.97 -0.12 -1.29
N ARG A 242 -22.77 -0.07 -0.23
CA ARG A 242 -24.07 0.64 -0.25
C ARG A 242 -23.93 2.14 -0.49
N GLN A 243 -22.89 2.74 0.08
CA GLN A 243 -22.60 4.15 -0.10
C GLN A 243 -21.89 4.45 -1.43
N GLY A 244 -21.46 3.43 -2.17
CA GLY A 244 -20.73 3.59 -3.42
C GLY A 244 -19.32 4.15 -3.24
N TRP A 245 -18.70 3.92 -2.07
CA TRP A 245 -17.35 4.44 -1.79
C TRP A 245 -16.25 3.64 -2.48
N VAL A 246 -16.50 2.37 -2.82
CA VAL A 246 -15.51 1.46 -3.43
C VAL A 246 -15.98 1.02 -4.82
N ASP A 247 -15.07 1.05 -5.79
CA ASP A 247 -15.33 0.70 -7.19
C ASP A 247 -15.14 -0.80 -7.48
N TYR A 248 -14.24 -1.46 -6.74
CA TYR A 248 -14.09 -2.90 -6.80
C TYR A 248 -13.66 -3.50 -5.47
N VAL A 249 -13.93 -4.79 -5.35
CA VAL A 249 -13.59 -5.61 -4.19
C VAL A 249 -12.81 -6.82 -4.68
N ALA A 250 -11.65 -7.06 -4.08
CA ALA A 250 -10.80 -8.21 -4.33
C ALA A 250 -10.71 -9.09 -3.07
N PRO A 251 -11.61 -10.09 -2.91
CA PRO A 251 -11.44 -11.10 -1.89
C PRO A 251 -10.19 -11.92 -2.19
N SER A 252 -9.26 -12.03 -1.24
CA SER A 252 -8.02 -12.80 -1.42
C SER A 252 -7.61 -13.49 -0.13
N ASP A 253 -6.89 -14.62 -0.24
CA ASP A 253 -6.31 -15.31 0.91
C ASP A 253 -5.04 -14.60 1.39
N PHE A 254 -4.61 -14.92 2.62
CA PHE A 254 -3.38 -14.39 3.18
C PHE A 254 -2.18 -14.87 2.35
N MET A 255 -1.40 -13.92 1.88
CA MET A 255 -0.15 -14.12 1.14
C MET A 255 1.01 -13.58 1.94
#